data_AF-E3MQG0-F1
#
_entry.id   AF-E3MQG0-F1
#
_cell.length_a   1.000
_cell.length_b   1.000
_cell.length_c   1.000
_cell.angle_alpha   90.00
_cell.angle_beta   90.00
_cell.angle_gamma   90.00
#
_symmetry.space_group_name_H-M   'P 1'
#
loop_
_entity.id
_entity.type
_entity.pdbx_description
1 polymer ?
#
loop_
_entity_poly.entity_id
_entity_poly.type
_entity_poly.pdbx_seq_one_letter_code
_entity_poly.pdbx_strand_id
1 'polypeptide(L)'
;MTSIGLFICFLNTSKLKIVGVTMEGQSKTTDVRGFPIQMLPFLPLELIAKHMAMEERLSLALTSTKTEQFLMRCRFHEDSVQTIFFCDQKNGQVADITISTDVGTMVVQCGVAHQDQEMGAGIIKKVVQVSKWCDKKLPTIHNAQTVYRRICRLIPSIGMTVYLGRLDTADVEKVMVAEEFKDWMMACVNGDVDARGVGVVMDHSSLEKSVICSPAVRLPDDFTHEKAFHFKQSHYVNARWVRIEHLLSMRGVQEVTMMYTDLKVTEINTFIHHCMESEEAPLGNSRLL
;
A
#
# COMPACT_ATOMS: atom_id res chain seq x y z
N MET A 1 16.37 19.44 15.83
CA MET A 1 16.48 19.83 14.41
C MET A 1 15.57 18.92 13.61
N THR A 2 14.55 19.53 13.02
CA THR A 2 13.47 18.90 12.25
C THR A 2 13.96 18.47 10.87
N SER A 3 13.74 17.21 10.49
CA SER A 3 13.79 16.78 9.09
C SER A 3 12.46 16.11 8.76
N ILE A 4 11.66 16.82 7.95
CA ILE A 4 10.44 16.34 7.32
C ILE A 4 10.87 15.88 5.93
N GLY A 5 10.86 14.57 5.69
CA GLY A 5 11.09 14.00 4.37
C GLY A 5 9.76 13.54 3.77
N LEU A 6 9.06 14.45 3.08
CA LEU A 6 7.90 14.14 2.25
C LEU A 6 8.36 14.15 0.79
N PHE A 7 8.55 12.98 0.17
CA PHE A 7 8.85 12.87 -1.26
C PHE A 7 7.55 12.66 -2.04
N ILE A 8 7.13 13.67 -2.80
CA ILE A 8 6.06 13.55 -3.81
C ILE A 8 6.71 13.86 -5.16
N CYS A 9 6.89 12.83 -5.99
CA CYS A 9 7.28 12.98 -7.38
C CYS A 9 6.07 13.43 -8.21
N PHE A 10 6.09 14.66 -8.73
CA PHE A 10 5.17 15.10 -9.78
C PHE A 10 5.83 14.92 -11.15
N LEU A 11 5.25 14.04 -11.98
CA LEU A 11 5.52 14.03 -13.41
C LEU A 11 4.58 15.02 -14.12
N ASN A 12 5.21 15.82 -14.95
CA ASN A 12 4.69 16.94 -15.72
C ASN A 12 3.99 16.43 -16.98
N THR A 13 2.74 16.82 -17.22
CA THR A 13 2.12 16.69 -18.57
C THR A 13 1.24 17.89 -18.91
N SER A 14 1.80 18.75 -19.75
CA SER A 14 1.24 19.48 -20.89
C SER A 14 -0.29 19.67 -20.99
N LYS A 15 -0.68 20.94 -21.06
CA LYS A 15 -2.01 21.49 -21.38
C LYS A 15 -2.59 20.92 -22.68
N LEU A 16 -3.85 20.47 -22.63
CA LEU A 16 -4.73 20.33 -23.80
C LEU A 16 -6.04 21.07 -23.52
N LYS A 17 -6.28 22.15 -24.26
CA LYS A 17 -7.54 22.90 -24.29
C LYS A 17 -8.51 22.16 -25.20
N ILE A 18 -9.64 21.69 -24.66
CA ILE A 18 -10.76 21.22 -25.48
C ILE A 18 -11.76 22.37 -25.60
N VAL A 19 -12.05 22.75 -26.84
CA VAL A 19 -13.05 23.74 -27.24
C VAL A 19 -14.43 23.11 -27.07
N GLY A 20 -15.28 23.69 -26.22
CA GLY A 20 -16.65 23.26 -26.02
C GLY A 20 -17.52 23.60 -27.23
N VAL A 21 -18.24 22.60 -27.75
CA VAL A 21 -19.36 22.81 -28.67
C VAL A 21 -20.63 22.81 -27.84
N THR A 22 -21.28 23.96 -27.73
CA THR A 22 -22.58 24.13 -27.07
C THR A 22 -23.68 23.65 -28.01
N MET A 23 -24.45 22.65 -27.58
CA MET A 23 -25.74 22.32 -28.18
C MET A 23 -26.83 22.81 -27.22
N GLU A 24 -27.40 23.99 -27.52
CA GLU A 24 -28.61 24.46 -26.86
C GLU A 24 -29.80 23.62 -27.31
N GLY A 25 -30.32 22.79 -26.41
CA GLY A 25 -31.58 22.07 -26.57
C GLY A 25 -32.43 22.29 -25.33
N GLN A 26 -33.49 23.10 -25.47
CA GLN A 26 -34.49 23.34 -24.43
C GLN A 26 -35.16 22.02 -24.01
N SER A 27 -35.02 21.63 -22.74
CA SER A 27 -35.62 20.41 -22.18
C SER A 27 -36.84 20.74 -21.32
N LYS A 28 -38.03 20.45 -21.85
CA LYS A 28 -39.25 20.22 -21.05
C LYS A 28 -39.04 18.96 -20.20
N THR A 29 -39.31 19.05 -18.91
CA THR A 29 -39.19 17.95 -17.93
C THR A 29 -40.26 16.88 -18.16
N THR A 30 -39.97 15.91 -19.02
CA THR A 30 -40.59 14.58 -18.98
C THR A 30 -39.75 13.67 -18.08
N ASP A 31 -40.39 12.85 -17.26
CA ASP A 31 -39.75 11.83 -16.43
C ASP A 31 -39.15 10.75 -17.36
N VAL A 32 -37.95 11.00 -17.88
CA VAL A 32 -37.21 10.04 -18.69
C VAL A 32 -36.64 9.00 -17.73
N ARG A 33 -37.34 7.87 -17.58
CA ARG A 33 -36.72 6.65 -17.05
C ARG A 33 -35.55 6.31 -17.97
N GLY A 34 -34.32 6.55 -17.49
CA GLY A 34 -33.11 6.22 -18.22
C GLY A 34 -33.09 4.75 -18.67
N PHE A 35 -32.41 4.47 -19.78
CA PHE A 35 -32.25 3.11 -20.27
C PHE A 35 -31.55 2.24 -19.20
N PRO A 36 -32.14 1.11 -18.75
CA PRO A 36 -31.50 0.27 -17.76
C PRO A 36 -30.22 -0.33 -18.33
N ILE A 37 -29.07 0.03 -17.76
CA ILE A 37 -27.76 -0.44 -18.24
C ILE A 37 -27.68 -1.98 -18.31
N GLN A 38 -28.45 -2.65 -17.46
CA GLN A 38 -28.56 -4.12 -17.39
C GLN A 38 -29.25 -4.78 -18.60
N MET A 39 -29.86 -3.99 -19.49
CA MET A 39 -30.46 -4.47 -20.74
C MET A 39 -29.49 -4.41 -21.92
N LEU A 40 -28.30 -3.84 -21.75
CA LEU A 40 -27.28 -3.86 -22.79
C LEU A 40 -26.71 -5.28 -22.97
N PRO A 41 -26.35 -5.67 -24.21
CA PRO A 41 -25.50 -6.84 -24.44
C PRO A 41 -24.16 -6.71 -23.69
N PHE A 42 -23.50 -7.83 -23.47
CA PHE A 42 -22.27 -7.88 -22.66
C PHE A 42 -21.18 -6.92 -23.15
N LEU A 43 -20.90 -6.88 -24.46
CA LEU A 43 -19.78 -6.08 -25.01
C LEU A 43 -19.96 -4.56 -24.81
N PRO A 44 -21.11 -3.94 -25.16
CA PRO A 44 -21.36 -2.54 -24.80
C PRO A 44 -21.26 -2.26 -23.30
N LEU A 45 -21.79 -3.16 -22.47
CA LEU A 45 -21.77 -2.98 -21.02
C LEU A 45 -20.34 -3.06 -20.46
N GLU A 46 -19.52 -3.97 -20.98
CA GLU A 46 -18.10 -4.09 -20.63
C GLU A 46 -17.33 -2.82 -21.03
N LEU A 47 -17.60 -2.28 -22.22
CA LEU A 47 -16.95 -1.05 -22.67
C LEU A 47 -17.27 0.11 -21.73
N ILE A 48 -18.53 0.27 -21.33
CA ILE A 48 -18.94 1.31 -20.38
C ILE A 48 -18.22 1.09 -19.04
N ALA A 49 -18.24 -0.15 -18.51
CA ALA A 49 -17.58 -0.46 -17.25
C ALA A 49 -16.08 -0.14 -17.25
N LYS A 50 -15.38 -0.39 -18.36
CA LYS A 50 -13.96 -0.07 -18.51
C LYS A 50 -13.67 1.44 -18.47
N HIS A 51 -14.63 2.28 -18.84
CA HIS A 51 -14.51 3.74 -18.80
C HIS A 51 -15.01 4.37 -17.49
N MET A 52 -15.66 3.58 -16.61
CA MET A 52 -16.09 4.08 -15.30
C MET A 52 -14.88 4.39 -14.42
N ALA A 53 -15.01 5.44 -13.61
CA ALA A 53 -14.07 5.75 -12.54
C ALA A 53 -14.11 4.68 -11.43
N MET A 54 -13.06 4.58 -10.62
CA MET A 54 -12.96 3.54 -9.58
C MET A 54 -14.12 3.60 -8.57
N GLU A 55 -14.59 4.80 -8.22
CA GLU A 55 -15.69 5.01 -7.29
C GLU A 55 -17.02 4.53 -7.89
N GLU A 56 -17.22 4.74 -9.18
CA GLU A 56 -18.41 4.31 -9.91
C GLU A 56 -18.43 2.79 -10.05
N ARG A 57 -17.29 2.17 -10.39
CA ARG A 57 -17.14 0.71 -10.43
C ARG A 57 -17.45 0.09 -9.08
N LEU A 58 -16.85 0.61 -7.99
CA LEU A 58 -17.11 0.11 -6.64
C LEU A 58 -18.57 0.30 -6.25
N SER A 59 -19.13 1.49 -6.44
CA SER A 59 -20.52 1.79 -6.11
C SER A 59 -21.47 0.86 -6.86
N LEU A 60 -21.25 0.65 -8.16
CA LEU A 60 -22.04 -0.24 -9.00
C LEU A 60 -21.95 -1.70 -8.54
N ALA A 61 -20.77 -2.18 -8.14
CA ALA A 61 -20.60 -3.53 -7.57
C ALA A 61 -21.36 -3.71 -6.25
N LEU A 62 -21.51 -2.63 -5.46
CA LEU A 62 -22.25 -2.68 -4.20
C LEU A 62 -23.78 -2.64 -4.40
N THR A 63 -24.29 -2.17 -5.55
CA THR A 63 -25.75 -2.06 -5.79
C THR A 63 -26.50 -3.40 -5.82
N SER A 64 -25.93 -4.45 -6.43
CA SER A 64 -26.60 -5.76 -6.56
C SER A 64 -25.61 -6.89 -6.79
N THR A 65 -26.02 -8.13 -6.52
CA THR A 65 -25.21 -9.32 -6.83
C THR A 65 -25.00 -9.49 -8.34
N LYS A 66 -26.00 -9.12 -9.16
CA LYS A 66 -25.94 -9.23 -10.62
C LYS A 66 -24.87 -8.31 -11.21
N THR A 67 -24.83 -7.04 -10.77
CA THR A 67 -23.84 -6.07 -11.21
C THR A 67 -22.44 -6.40 -10.70
N GLU A 68 -22.32 -6.88 -9.46
CA GLU A 68 -21.05 -7.41 -8.93
C GLU A 68 -20.51 -8.53 -9.81
N GLN A 69 -21.30 -9.58 -10.07
CA GLN A 69 -20.88 -10.71 -10.89
C GLN A 69 -20.49 -10.29 -12.31
N PHE A 70 -21.21 -9.32 -12.89
CA PHE A 70 -20.86 -8.76 -14.18
C PHE A 70 -19.48 -8.07 -14.13
N LEU A 71 -19.26 -7.15 -13.19
CA LEU A 71 -18.00 -6.42 -13.07
C LEU A 71 -16.82 -7.35 -12.76
N MET A 72 -17.04 -8.40 -11.95
CA MET A 72 -16.02 -9.41 -11.63
C MET A 72 -15.57 -10.24 -12.85
N ARG A 73 -16.30 -10.18 -13.97
CA ARG A 73 -15.93 -10.82 -15.24
C ARG A 73 -15.21 -9.88 -16.20
N CYS A 74 -15.26 -8.57 -15.95
CA CYS A 74 -14.55 -7.59 -16.77
C CYS A 74 -13.05 -7.64 -16.46
N ARG A 75 -12.22 -7.38 -17.48
CA ARG A 75 -10.78 -7.18 -17.31
C ARG A 75 -10.48 -5.69 -17.35
N PHE A 76 -10.12 -5.12 -16.21
CA PHE A 76 -9.73 -3.72 -16.10
C PHE A 76 -8.21 -3.57 -16.25
N HIS A 77 -7.77 -2.37 -16.59
CA HIS A 77 -6.34 -2.04 -16.65
C HIS A 77 -5.82 -1.75 -15.24
N GLU A 78 -4.54 -2.01 -15.03
CA GLU A 78 -3.84 -1.63 -13.80
C GLU A 78 -3.47 -0.15 -13.88
N ASP A 79 -4.14 0.66 -13.07
CA ASP A 79 -3.95 2.12 -13.02
C ASP A 79 -3.86 2.66 -11.58
N SER A 80 -3.93 1.77 -10.58
CA SER A 80 -3.97 2.14 -9.17
C SER A 80 -2.74 1.66 -8.39
N VAL A 81 -2.39 2.39 -7.35
CA VAL A 81 -1.51 1.95 -6.26
C VAL A 81 -2.35 1.77 -5.01
N GLN A 82 -2.14 0.66 -4.31
CA GLN A 82 -2.97 0.29 -3.17
C GLN A 82 -2.14 0.19 -1.89
N THR A 83 -2.71 0.66 -0.79
CA THR A 83 -2.13 0.52 0.54
C THR A 83 -3.15 -0.09 1.47
N ILE A 84 -2.81 -1.21 2.08
CA ILE A 84 -3.65 -1.85 3.11
C ILE A 84 -3.08 -1.50 4.46
N PHE A 85 -3.89 -0.87 5.30
CA PHE A 85 -3.50 -0.39 6.60
C PHE A 85 -4.18 -1.22 7.69
N PHE A 86 -3.38 -1.83 8.56
CA PHE A 86 -3.82 -2.59 9.72
C PHE A 86 -3.35 -1.93 11.01
N CYS A 87 -4.24 -1.73 11.98
CA CYS A 87 -3.88 -1.14 13.28
C CYS A 87 -4.93 -1.44 14.35
N ASP A 88 -4.49 -1.84 15.53
CA ASP A 88 -5.33 -2.01 16.70
C ASP A 88 -5.56 -0.67 17.40
N GLN A 89 -6.84 -0.34 17.57
CA GLN A 89 -7.32 0.83 18.29
C GLN A 89 -8.18 0.40 19.48
N LYS A 90 -8.41 1.33 20.42
CA LYS A 90 -9.20 1.06 21.63
C LYS A 90 -10.63 0.59 21.32
N ASN A 91 -11.19 1.02 20.20
CA ASN A 91 -12.54 0.70 19.75
C ASN A 91 -12.60 -0.53 18.83
N GLY A 92 -11.46 -1.14 18.51
CA GLY A 92 -11.36 -2.31 17.63
C GLY A 92 -10.21 -2.20 16.63
N GLN A 93 -10.11 -3.20 15.76
CA GLN A 93 -9.07 -3.25 14.73
C GLN A 93 -9.52 -2.50 13.47
N VAL A 94 -8.62 -1.66 12.96
CA VAL A 94 -8.74 -0.99 11.66
C VAL A 94 -8.16 -1.89 10.58
N ALA A 95 -8.87 -1.98 9.46
CA ALA A 95 -8.33 -2.50 8.20
C ALA A 95 -8.87 -1.64 7.06
N ASP A 96 -8.06 -0.68 6.62
CA ASP A 96 -8.43 0.29 5.60
C ASP A 96 -7.62 0.04 4.32
N ILE A 97 -8.30 -0.05 3.19
CA ILE A 97 -7.68 -0.23 1.87
C ILE A 97 -7.75 1.12 1.16
N THR A 98 -6.62 1.81 1.09
CA THR A 98 -6.48 3.06 0.34
C THR A 98 -6.12 2.74 -1.09
N ILE A 99 -6.88 3.27 -2.03
CA ILE A 99 -6.70 3.11 -3.47
C ILE A 99 -6.42 4.50 -4.04
N SER A 100 -5.27 4.65 -4.67
CA SER A 100 -4.83 5.90 -5.26
C SER A 100 -4.61 5.73 -6.75
N THR A 101 -5.14 6.65 -7.54
CA THR A 101 -4.88 6.80 -8.97
C THR A 101 -4.30 8.21 -9.22
N ASP A 102 -3.98 8.51 -10.47
CA ASP A 102 -3.63 9.86 -10.92
C ASP A 102 -4.78 10.87 -10.75
N VAL A 103 -6.04 10.39 -10.78
CA VAL A 103 -7.24 11.24 -10.71
C VAL A 103 -7.75 11.45 -9.27
N GLY A 104 -7.49 10.51 -8.35
CA GLY A 104 -8.03 10.63 -6.99
C GLY A 104 -7.63 9.54 -6.01
N THR A 105 -8.18 9.63 -4.80
CA THR A 105 -7.94 8.67 -3.72
C THR A 105 -9.25 8.27 -3.03
N MET A 106 -9.45 6.98 -2.86
CA MET A 106 -10.59 6.38 -2.17
C MET A 106 -10.09 5.48 -1.04
N VAL A 107 -10.82 5.44 0.09
CA VAL A 107 -10.54 4.54 1.21
C VAL A 107 -11.71 3.60 1.38
N VAL A 108 -11.45 2.30 1.34
CA VAL A 108 -12.42 1.25 1.62
C VAL A 108 -12.20 0.71 3.03
N GLN A 109 -13.20 0.87 3.89
CA GLN A 109 -13.08 0.48 5.30
C GLN A 109 -13.63 -0.92 5.52
N CYS A 110 -12.79 -1.80 6.08
CA CYS A 110 -13.12 -3.19 6.40
C CYS A 110 -13.24 -3.43 7.91
N GLY A 111 -12.79 -2.48 8.73
CA GLY A 111 -12.81 -2.52 10.19
C GLY A 111 -13.46 -1.29 10.81
N VAL A 112 -13.05 -0.95 12.04
CA VAL A 112 -13.49 0.30 12.67
C VAL A 112 -12.91 1.51 11.97
N ALA A 113 -13.57 2.66 12.08
CA ALA A 113 -13.09 3.89 11.49
C ALA A 113 -11.75 4.30 12.11
N HIS A 114 -10.76 4.58 11.27
CA HIS A 114 -9.45 5.05 11.70
C HIS A 114 -9.52 6.42 12.37
N GLN A 115 -9.31 6.48 13.69
CA GLN A 115 -9.45 7.74 14.46
C GLN A 115 -8.33 8.76 14.22
N ASP A 116 -7.10 8.34 13.88
CA ASP A 116 -5.92 9.22 13.74
C ASP A 116 -5.80 9.82 12.33
N GLN A 117 -6.92 10.27 11.74
CA GLN A 117 -6.96 10.78 10.36
C GLN A 117 -6.45 12.22 10.20
N GLU A 118 -5.45 12.65 10.96
CA GLU A 118 -4.70 13.89 10.72
C GLU A 118 -3.32 13.57 10.11
N MET A 119 -3.29 13.16 8.83
CA MET A 119 -2.04 13.16 8.06
C MET A 119 -2.30 13.52 6.60
N GLY A 120 -1.80 14.71 6.22
CA GLY A 120 -1.65 15.17 4.84
C GLY A 120 -2.75 16.13 4.38
N ALA A 121 -2.45 17.43 4.44
CA ALA A 121 -3.28 18.47 3.85
C ALA A 121 -3.53 18.23 2.35
N GLY A 122 -4.80 18.27 1.92
CA GLY A 122 -5.16 18.63 0.54
C GLY A 122 -5.92 17.60 -0.31
N ILE A 123 -5.95 16.31 0.03
CA ILE A 123 -6.68 15.30 -0.77
C ILE A 123 -7.99 14.94 -0.08
N ILE A 124 -9.12 15.28 -0.70
CA ILE A 124 -10.44 14.80 -0.29
C ILE A 124 -10.44 13.29 -0.47
N LYS A 125 -10.35 12.54 0.63
CA LYS A 125 -10.45 11.07 0.60
C LYS A 125 -11.92 10.69 0.65
N LYS A 126 -12.45 10.07 -0.41
CA LYS A 126 -13.78 9.46 -0.36
C LYS A 126 -13.70 8.18 0.46
N VAL A 127 -14.38 8.15 1.60
CA VAL A 127 -14.45 6.97 2.46
C VAL A 127 -15.68 6.15 2.10
N VAL A 128 -15.49 4.87 1.79
CA VAL A 128 -16.55 3.95 1.37
C VAL A 128 -16.62 2.77 2.33
N GLN A 129 -17.81 2.55 2.87
CA GLN A 129 -18.14 1.43 3.73
C GLN A 129 -18.66 0.26 2.88
N VAL A 130 -18.05 -0.92 3.03
CA VAL A 130 -18.36 -2.12 2.22
C VAL A 130 -19.01 -3.23 3.04
N SER A 131 -20.02 -2.87 3.83
CA SER A 131 -20.72 -3.81 4.73
C SER A 131 -21.28 -5.06 4.04
N LYS A 132 -21.61 -4.97 2.74
CA LYS A 132 -22.04 -6.11 1.90
C LYS A 132 -21.00 -7.24 1.85
N TRP A 133 -19.72 -6.93 1.99
CA TRP A 133 -18.62 -7.88 1.84
C TRP A 133 -17.96 -8.27 3.17
N CYS A 134 -18.37 -7.65 4.27
CA CYS A 134 -17.84 -7.92 5.60
C CYS A 134 -18.82 -8.78 6.41
N ASP A 135 -18.30 -9.77 7.12
CA ASP A 135 -19.05 -10.50 8.13
C ASP A 135 -18.63 -10.02 9.53
N LYS A 136 -19.58 -9.48 10.30
CA LYS A 136 -19.34 -8.98 11.66
C LYS A 136 -18.91 -10.08 12.64
N LYS A 137 -19.12 -11.35 12.31
CA LYS A 137 -18.70 -12.49 13.13
C LYS A 137 -17.25 -12.91 12.88
N LEU A 138 -16.66 -12.47 11.77
CA LEU A 138 -15.30 -12.84 11.38
C LEU A 138 -14.30 -11.75 11.78
N PRO A 139 -13.01 -12.11 11.99
CA PRO A 139 -11.97 -11.14 12.31
C PRO A 139 -11.82 -10.07 11.23
N THR A 140 -11.39 -8.88 11.62
CA THR A 140 -11.19 -7.74 10.71
C THR A 140 -10.19 -8.06 9.60
N ILE A 141 -9.07 -8.72 9.91
CA ILE A 141 -8.09 -9.19 8.90
C ILE A 141 -8.74 -10.11 7.87
N HIS A 142 -9.64 -11.02 8.28
CA HIS A 142 -10.35 -11.90 7.35
C HIS A 142 -11.32 -11.13 6.44
N ASN A 143 -12.02 -10.13 6.99
CA ASN A 143 -12.85 -9.23 6.19
C ASN A 143 -11.99 -8.45 5.18
N ALA A 144 -10.81 -7.97 5.59
CA ALA A 144 -9.89 -7.29 4.71
C ALA A 144 -9.43 -8.18 3.54
N GLN A 145 -9.07 -9.44 3.81
CA GLN A 145 -8.75 -10.43 2.76
C GLN A 145 -9.91 -10.60 1.75
N THR A 146 -11.12 -10.76 2.29
CA THR A 146 -12.34 -10.98 1.51
C THR A 146 -12.70 -9.78 0.63
N VAL A 147 -12.54 -8.56 1.16
CA VAL A 147 -12.75 -7.30 0.46
C VAL A 147 -11.64 -7.07 -0.57
N TYR A 148 -10.38 -7.30 -0.19
CA TYR A 148 -9.24 -7.05 -1.07
C TYR A 148 -9.29 -7.90 -2.33
N ARG A 149 -9.65 -9.19 -2.24
CA ARG A 149 -9.90 -10.05 -3.41
C ARG A 149 -10.88 -9.46 -4.42
N ARG A 150 -11.88 -8.73 -3.94
CA ARG A 150 -12.88 -8.07 -4.79
C ARG A 150 -12.32 -6.77 -5.37
N ILE A 151 -11.61 -5.99 -4.56
CA ILE A 151 -10.95 -4.76 -4.99
C ILE A 151 -9.96 -5.06 -6.11
N CYS A 152 -9.05 -6.03 -5.98
CA CYS A 152 -8.08 -6.37 -7.02
C CYS A 152 -8.73 -6.73 -8.37
N ARG A 153 -9.94 -7.28 -8.35
CA ARG A 153 -10.70 -7.58 -9.58
C ARG A 153 -11.37 -6.37 -10.19
N LEU A 154 -11.88 -5.45 -9.37
CA LEU A 154 -12.62 -4.26 -9.82
C LEU A 154 -11.69 -3.10 -10.19
N ILE A 155 -10.59 -3.01 -9.47
CA ILE A 155 -9.60 -1.95 -9.51
C ILE A 155 -8.23 -2.63 -9.38
N PRO A 156 -7.69 -3.19 -10.48
CA PRO A 156 -6.37 -3.80 -10.48
C PRO A 156 -5.29 -2.78 -10.10
N SER A 157 -4.22 -3.25 -9.50
CA SER A 157 -3.14 -2.41 -9.00
C SER A 157 -1.81 -2.77 -9.63
N ILE A 158 -1.01 -1.74 -9.89
CA ILE A 158 0.39 -1.88 -10.31
C ILE A 158 1.26 -2.30 -9.12
N GLY A 159 0.80 -2.07 -7.88
CA GLY A 159 1.58 -2.37 -6.69
C GLY A 159 0.83 -2.18 -5.39
N MET A 160 1.12 -3.06 -4.43
CA MET A 160 0.51 -3.02 -3.09
C MET A 160 1.56 -2.74 -2.01
N THR A 161 1.23 -1.83 -1.10
CA THR A 161 1.95 -1.58 0.15
C THR A 161 1.14 -2.12 1.33
N VAL A 162 1.79 -2.84 2.23
CA VAL A 162 1.19 -3.26 3.51
C VAL A 162 1.71 -2.34 4.60
N TYR A 163 0.80 -1.68 5.30
CA TYR A 163 1.11 -0.84 6.44
C TYR A 163 0.66 -1.51 7.73
N LEU A 164 1.63 -1.79 8.60
CA LEU A 164 1.41 -2.38 9.92
C LEU A 164 1.58 -1.26 10.95
N GLY A 165 0.47 -0.83 11.55
CA GLY A 165 0.47 0.08 12.69
C GLY A 165 0.70 -0.68 14.00
N ARG A 166 0.05 -0.23 15.09
CA ARG A 166 0.06 -0.98 16.35
C ARG A 166 -0.63 -2.33 16.15
N LEU A 167 0.14 -3.41 16.11
CA LEU A 167 -0.35 -4.78 15.98
C LEU A 167 0.50 -5.71 16.85
N ASP A 168 -0.11 -6.76 17.39
CA ASP A 168 0.64 -7.84 18.01
C ASP A 168 1.29 -8.75 16.96
N THR A 169 2.26 -9.56 17.39
CA THR A 169 3.00 -10.48 16.52
C THR A 169 2.08 -11.48 15.79
N ALA A 170 1.00 -11.93 16.44
CA ALA A 170 0.10 -12.94 15.88
C ALA A 170 -0.74 -12.36 14.73
N ASP A 171 -1.14 -11.10 14.84
CA ASP A 171 -1.85 -10.41 13.77
C ASP A 171 -0.91 -10.00 12.63
N VAL A 172 0.35 -9.62 12.92
CA VAL A 172 1.37 -9.47 11.88
C VAL A 172 1.56 -10.77 11.09
N GLU A 173 1.64 -11.91 11.77
CA GLU A 173 1.75 -13.23 11.13
C GLU A 173 0.54 -13.54 10.25
N LYS A 174 -0.68 -13.31 10.74
CA LYS A 174 -1.90 -13.49 9.94
C LYS A 174 -1.91 -12.64 8.67
N VAL A 175 -1.43 -11.39 8.76
CA VAL A 175 -1.35 -10.50 7.59
C VAL A 175 -0.29 -11.00 6.61
N MET A 176 0.90 -11.37 7.09
CA MET A 176 2.02 -11.76 6.23
C MET A 176 1.84 -13.13 5.56
N VAL A 177 1.12 -14.05 6.19
CA VAL A 177 0.79 -15.39 5.63
C VAL A 177 -0.40 -15.34 4.66
N ALA A 178 -1.18 -14.25 4.66
CA ALA A 178 -2.35 -14.12 3.81
C ALA A 178 -1.98 -14.16 2.32
N GLU A 179 -2.53 -15.13 1.60
CA GLU A 179 -2.34 -15.29 0.15
C GLU A 179 -2.74 -14.02 -0.61
N GLU A 180 -3.79 -13.34 -0.15
CA GLU A 180 -4.26 -12.08 -0.72
C GLU A 180 -3.24 -10.94 -0.65
N PHE A 181 -2.32 -10.99 0.30
CA PHE A 181 -1.36 -9.92 0.56
C PHE A 181 0.07 -10.31 0.20
N LYS A 182 0.32 -11.56 -0.24
CA LYS A 182 1.68 -12.10 -0.41
C LYS A 182 2.56 -11.31 -1.39
N ASP A 183 1.96 -10.72 -2.43
CA ASP A 183 2.65 -10.03 -3.53
C ASP A 183 2.85 -8.53 -3.23
N TRP A 184 2.99 -8.17 -1.95
CA TRP A 184 3.31 -6.81 -1.53
C TRP A 184 4.68 -6.39 -2.06
N MET A 185 4.78 -5.14 -2.52
CA MET A 185 6.05 -4.52 -2.94
C MET A 185 6.77 -3.86 -1.77
N MET A 186 6.02 -3.29 -0.84
CA MET A 186 6.57 -2.58 0.31
C MET A 186 5.81 -2.91 1.59
N ALA A 187 6.54 -3.11 2.68
CA ALA A 187 6.01 -3.20 4.03
C ALA A 187 6.47 -1.99 4.84
N CYS A 188 5.51 -1.22 5.36
CA CYS A 188 5.75 -0.11 6.27
C CYS A 188 5.35 -0.56 7.68
N VAL A 189 6.34 -0.80 8.53
CA VAL A 189 6.15 -1.18 9.92
C VAL A 189 6.24 0.08 10.78
N ASN A 190 5.17 0.36 11.51
CA ASN A 190 5.04 1.49 12.41
C ASN A 190 4.45 1.05 13.75
N GLY A 191 4.47 1.95 14.74
CA GLY A 191 3.86 1.74 16.04
C GLY A 191 4.66 0.78 16.90
N ASP A 192 3.93 0.07 17.76
CA ASP A 192 4.46 -0.78 18.83
C ASP A 192 4.65 -2.25 18.38
N VAL A 193 4.91 -2.49 17.09
CA VAL A 193 5.22 -3.84 16.60
C VAL A 193 6.55 -4.30 17.21
N ASP A 194 6.52 -5.44 17.90
CA ASP A 194 7.70 -5.98 18.60
C ASP A 194 8.74 -6.57 17.63
N ALA A 195 9.92 -6.85 18.16
CA ALA A 195 11.03 -7.41 17.36
C ALA A 195 10.68 -8.73 16.67
N ARG A 196 9.82 -9.55 17.28
CA ARG A 196 9.36 -10.80 16.66
C ARG A 196 8.44 -10.52 15.49
N GLY A 197 7.51 -9.57 15.63
CA GLY A 197 6.64 -9.11 14.53
C GLY A 197 7.46 -8.57 13.37
N VAL A 198 8.48 -7.76 13.64
CA VAL A 198 9.42 -7.31 12.59
C VAL A 198 10.14 -8.48 11.93
N GLY A 199 10.61 -9.47 12.71
CA GLY A 199 11.21 -10.70 12.18
C GLY A 199 10.27 -11.44 11.23
N VAL A 200 8.98 -11.56 11.57
CA VAL A 200 7.96 -12.17 10.69
C VAL A 200 7.86 -11.43 9.34
N VAL A 201 7.91 -10.09 9.35
CA VAL A 201 7.94 -9.30 8.10
C VAL A 201 9.20 -9.61 7.29
N MET A 202 10.36 -9.66 7.95
CA MET A 202 11.64 -9.97 7.31
C MET A 202 11.64 -11.38 6.69
N ASP A 203 10.99 -12.35 7.34
CA ASP A 203 10.90 -13.73 6.85
C ASP A 203 10.08 -13.88 5.57
N HIS A 204 9.03 -13.08 5.40
CA HIS A 204 8.13 -13.07 4.24
C HIS A 204 8.57 -12.10 3.14
N SER A 205 9.76 -11.53 3.28
CA SER A 205 10.33 -10.57 2.34
C SER A 205 11.40 -11.23 1.44
N SER A 206 11.85 -10.49 0.43
CA SER A 206 12.84 -10.92 -0.57
C SER A 206 13.56 -9.71 -1.17
N LEU A 207 14.56 -9.95 -2.04
CA LEU A 207 15.29 -8.91 -2.77
C LEU A 207 14.44 -8.11 -3.77
N GLU A 208 13.18 -8.48 -3.99
CA GLU A 208 12.23 -7.73 -4.82
C GLU A 208 11.36 -6.76 -4.00
N LYS A 209 11.37 -6.93 -2.67
CA LYS A 209 10.49 -6.26 -1.72
C LYS A 209 11.25 -5.21 -0.90
N SER A 210 10.55 -4.18 -0.44
CA SER A 210 11.12 -3.11 0.39
C SER A 210 10.53 -3.11 1.81
N VAL A 211 11.38 -2.92 2.82
CA VAL A 211 10.95 -2.88 4.23
C VAL A 211 11.32 -1.54 4.86
N ILE A 212 10.34 -0.85 5.43
CA ILE A 212 10.51 0.45 6.07
C ILE A 212 10.02 0.35 7.52
N CYS A 213 10.91 0.60 8.46
CA CYS A 213 10.61 0.69 9.89
C CYS A 213 10.62 2.16 10.34
N SER A 214 9.50 2.61 10.88
CA SER A 214 9.32 3.98 11.36
C SER A 214 10.17 4.27 12.62
N PRO A 215 10.27 5.54 13.06
CA PRO A 215 10.95 5.89 14.31
C PRO A 215 10.30 5.28 15.57
N ALA A 216 9.04 4.86 15.49
CA ALA A 216 8.31 4.26 16.62
C ALA A 216 8.75 2.81 16.89
N VAL A 217 9.24 2.12 15.86
CA VAL A 217 9.73 0.74 15.98
C VAL A 217 11.06 0.75 16.73
N ARG A 218 11.09 0.11 17.91
CA ARG A 218 12.26 0.04 18.79
C ARG A 218 12.72 -1.40 18.92
N LEU A 219 13.63 -1.79 18.05
CA LEU A 219 14.31 -3.08 18.15
C LEU A 219 15.37 -3.05 19.27
N PRO A 220 15.53 -4.15 20.04
CA PRO A 220 16.61 -4.28 21.02
C PRO A 220 18.00 -4.16 20.40
N ASP A 221 18.99 -3.67 21.15
CA ASP A 221 20.37 -3.48 20.65
C ASP A 221 21.09 -4.81 20.30
N ASP A 222 20.59 -5.92 20.82
CA ASP A 222 21.04 -7.28 20.53
C ASP A 222 20.18 -7.99 19.47
N PHE A 223 19.22 -7.28 18.87
CA PHE A 223 18.42 -7.81 17.77
C PHE A 223 19.33 -8.21 16.61
N THR A 224 19.10 -9.42 16.10
CA THR A 224 19.76 -9.94 14.92
C THR A 224 18.77 -10.75 14.11
N HIS A 225 18.85 -10.61 12.79
CA HIS A 225 18.02 -11.36 11.87
C HIS A 225 18.81 -11.61 10.59
N GLU A 226 18.84 -12.85 10.12
CA GLU A 226 19.61 -13.25 8.93
C GLU A 226 19.20 -12.43 7.71
N LYS A 227 17.90 -12.16 7.56
CA LYS A 227 17.33 -11.38 6.45
C LYS A 227 17.30 -9.86 6.66
N ALA A 228 17.88 -9.32 7.73
CA ALA A 228 17.79 -7.90 8.09
C ALA A 228 18.06 -6.90 6.95
N PHE A 229 18.94 -7.27 6.00
CA PHE A 229 19.27 -6.43 4.84
C PHE A 229 19.11 -7.19 3.52
N HIS A 230 18.31 -8.25 3.48
CA HIS A 230 18.10 -9.08 2.28
C HIS A 230 16.86 -8.62 1.49
N PHE A 231 16.75 -7.32 1.27
CA PHE A 231 15.61 -6.64 0.64
C PHE A 231 16.08 -5.76 -0.51
N LYS A 232 15.16 -5.39 -1.41
CA LYS A 232 15.45 -4.40 -2.45
C LYS A 232 15.88 -3.09 -1.82
N GLN A 233 15.08 -2.60 -0.88
CA GLN A 233 15.36 -1.40 -0.10
C GLN A 233 15.02 -1.65 1.37
N SER A 234 15.87 -1.17 2.27
CA SER A 234 15.61 -1.21 3.70
C SER A 234 15.77 0.18 4.30
N HIS A 235 14.77 0.64 5.07
CA HIS A 235 14.86 1.89 5.80
C HIS A 235 14.62 1.62 7.28
N TYR A 236 15.65 1.80 8.09
CA TYR A 236 15.59 1.70 9.55
C TYR A 236 15.83 3.09 10.16
N VAL A 237 14.78 3.77 10.58
CA VAL A 237 14.96 5.07 11.25
C VAL A 237 15.72 4.87 12.57
N ASN A 238 15.31 3.90 13.39
CA ASN A 238 16.05 3.48 14.57
C ASN A 238 16.91 2.24 14.24
N ALA A 239 18.19 2.48 13.98
CA ALA A 239 19.15 1.49 13.50
C ALA A 239 20.29 1.24 14.51
N ARG A 240 20.08 1.52 15.80
CA ARG A 240 21.12 1.36 16.84
C ARG A 240 21.57 -0.08 17.04
N TRP A 241 20.65 -1.03 16.83
CA TRP A 241 20.92 -2.46 16.84
C TRP A 241 21.80 -2.93 15.66
N VAL A 242 21.94 -2.10 14.61
CA VAL A 242 22.72 -2.47 13.43
C VAL A 242 24.20 -2.44 13.76
N ARG A 243 24.83 -3.59 13.53
CA ARG A 243 26.28 -3.81 13.66
C ARG A 243 26.93 -3.95 12.29
N ILE A 244 28.24 -3.74 12.23
CA ILE A 244 29.01 -3.81 10.99
C ILE A 244 28.87 -5.15 10.26
N GLU A 245 28.71 -6.26 10.99
CA GLU A 245 28.57 -7.60 10.40
C GLU A 245 27.34 -7.70 9.51
N HIS A 246 26.24 -7.03 9.88
CA HIS A 246 25.04 -6.99 9.05
C HIS A 246 25.32 -6.29 7.72
N LEU A 247 26.05 -5.17 7.74
CA LEU A 247 26.40 -4.41 6.54
C LEU A 247 27.34 -5.19 5.62
N LEU A 248 28.34 -5.87 6.18
CA LEU A 248 29.27 -6.69 5.40
C LEU A 248 28.61 -7.91 4.76
N SER A 249 27.48 -8.37 5.31
CA SER A 249 26.70 -9.50 4.79
C SER A 249 25.77 -9.12 3.62
N MET A 250 25.58 -7.83 3.34
CA MET A 250 24.62 -7.36 2.32
C MET A 250 25.04 -7.77 0.91
N ARG A 251 24.09 -8.32 0.13
CA ARG A 251 24.30 -8.70 -1.27
C ARG A 251 23.06 -8.37 -2.10
N GLY A 252 23.27 -7.77 -3.28
CA GLY A 252 22.19 -7.48 -4.23
C GLY A 252 21.17 -6.44 -3.75
N VAL A 253 21.52 -5.63 -2.74
CA VAL A 253 20.64 -4.60 -2.16
C VAL A 253 20.72 -3.34 -3.00
N GLN A 254 19.59 -2.71 -3.29
CA GLN A 254 19.58 -1.45 -4.05
C GLN A 254 19.78 -0.24 -3.14
N GLU A 255 19.19 -0.25 -1.95
CA GLU A 255 19.24 0.92 -1.05
C GLU A 255 19.12 0.53 0.41
N VAL A 256 19.96 1.13 1.25
CA VAL A 256 19.86 1.02 2.71
C VAL A 256 19.91 2.41 3.30
N THR A 257 18.84 2.79 4.00
CA THR A 257 18.76 4.03 4.76
C THR A 257 18.75 3.72 6.25
N MET A 258 19.70 4.28 6.97
CA MET A 258 19.78 4.18 8.43
C MET A 258 19.93 5.59 9.00
N MET A 259 19.22 5.93 10.07
CA MET A 259 19.33 7.27 10.68
C MET A 259 20.04 7.22 12.05
N TYR A 260 19.37 6.70 13.08
CA TYR A 260 19.96 6.63 14.42
C TYR A 260 20.79 5.35 14.55
N THR A 261 22.11 5.45 14.34
CA THR A 261 23.05 4.31 14.40
C THR A 261 24.05 4.49 15.54
N ASP A 262 24.53 3.40 16.12
CA ASP A 262 25.65 3.40 17.07
C ASP A 262 26.99 2.98 16.42
N LEU A 263 27.02 2.90 15.08
CA LEU A 263 28.22 2.59 14.30
C LEU A 263 29.30 3.65 14.49
N LYS A 264 30.52 3.20 14.75
CA LYS A 264 31.69 4.07 14.88
C LYS A 264 32.21 4.46 13.50
N VAL A 265 32.87 5.62 13.43
CA VAL A 265 33.53 6.10 12.20
C VAL A 265 34.49 5.04 11.62
N THR A 266 35.19 4.29 12.48
CA THR A 266 36.07 3.20 12.06
C THR A 266 35.32 2.08 11.35
N GLU A 267 34.14 1.71 11.83
CA GLU A 267 33.30 0.65 11.26
C GLU A 267 32.69 1.09 9.92
N ILE A 268 32.25 2.35 9.85
CA ILE A 268 31.77 2.96 8.61
C ILE A 268 32.89 2.97 7.56
N ASN A 269 34.12 3.36 7.94
CA ASN A 269 35.26 3.33 7.03
C ASN A 269 35.55 1.90 6.54
N THR A 270 35.52 0.90 7.43
CA THR A 270 35.69 -0.51 7.06
C THR A 270 34.63 -0.95 6.06
N PHE A 271 33.36 -0.57 6.26
CA PHE A 271 32.29 -0.88 5.32
C PHE A 271 32.47 -0.19 3.97
N ILE A 272 32.89 1.08 3.93
CA ILE A 272 33.17 1.80 2.67
C ILE A 272 34.29 1.10 1.89
N HIS A 273 35.38 0.71 2.56
CA HIS A 273 36.46 -0.04 1.91
C HIS A 273 35.96 -1.39 1.36
N HIS A 274 35.17 -2.12 2.13
CA HIS A 274 34.55 -3.37 1.67
C HIS A 274 33.71 -3.16 0.41
N CYS A 275 32.90 -2.10 0.36
CA CYS A 275 32.10 -1.76 -0.82
C CYS A 275 32.95 -1.40 -2.05
N MET A 276 34.13 -0.81 -1.86
CA MET A 276 35.04 -0.45 -2.95
C MET A 276 35.83 -1.64 -3.49
N GLU A 277 36.11 -2.63 -2.64
CA GLU A 277 36.93 -3.81 -2.98
C GLU A 277 36.09 -4.98 -3.50
N SER A 278 34.79 -5.02 -3.20
CA SER A 278 33.90 -6.09 -3.65
C SER A 278 33.55 -5.95 -5.14
N GLU A 279 33.84 -6.97 -5.94
CA GLU A 279 33.45 -7.03 -7.37
C GLU A 279 31.92 -7.06 -7.56
N GLU A 280 31.20 -7.64 -6.60
CA GLU A 280 29.75 -7.52 -6.46
C GLU A 280 29.46 -6.33 -5.54
N ALA A 281 29.07 -5.18 -6.10
CA ALA A 281 28.74 -4.01 -5.30
C ALA A 281 27.64 -4.37 -4.27
N PRO A 282 27.89 -4.25 -2.95
CA PRO A 282 26.89 -4.55 -1.92
C PRO A 282 25.63 -3.68 -2.07
N LEU A 283 25.82 -2.50 -2.67
CA LEU A 283 24.81 -1.50 -3.01
C LEU A 283 24.77 -1.33 -4.53
N GLY A 284 23.67 -1.77 -5.16
CA GLY A 284 23.46 -1.62 -6.59
C GLY A 284 23.31 -0.14 -6.99
N ASN A 285 24.37 0.46 -7.54
CA ASN A 285 24.38 1.83 -8.09
C ASN A 285 23.77 2.91 -7.18
N SER A 286 24.05 2.88 -5.87
CA SER A 286 23.48 3.83 -4.89
C SER A 286 24.48 4.92 -4.52
N ARG A 287 24.07 6.19 -4.63
CA ARG A 287 24.81 7.34 -4.09
C ARG A 287 24.66 7.36 -2.56
N LEU A 288 25.78 7.36 -1.83
CA LEU A 288 25.81 7.75 -0.42
C LEU A 288 25.52 9.26 -0.34
N LEU A 289 24.41 9.65 0.28
CA LEU A 289 24.09 11.03 0.69
C LEU A 289 23.71 11.03 2.17
#